data_AF-A0A5C8DU53-F1
#
_entry.id   AF-A0A5C8DU53-F1
#
_cell.length_a   1.000
_cell.length_b   1.000
_cell.length_c   1.000
_cell.angle_alpha   90.00
_cell.angle_beta   90.00
_cell.angle_gamma   90.00
#
_symmetry.space_group_name_H-M   'P 1'
#
loop_
_entity.id
_entity.type
_entity.pdbx_description
1 polymer ?
#
loop_
_entity_poly.entity_id
_entity_poly.type
_entity_poly.pdbx_seq_one_letter_code
_entity_poly.pdbx_strand_id
1 'polypeptide(L)'
;MKILDRYPLFLFLLPAFILLHIEKDYGELLNYPATTKEILIICIAPFVLYGLAWLLYRSAPKANLFAFISVFLFYFLGDIKDALMKTFPHTFIQRYYFLIPAALLFIIVCGWVIKKTNKNYYRLFRFIHLALFLFILVDAVGMITSSGKKEKSQAETLAGFVPCKDCPAPDIYYVILDEYTSSAYLQSGFGFDNSAIDSFLTSRGFQLIPHSKSNYNLTAFSMSSIFSLNYLTTIDTSDAYFLKKYLPGIKIMYESPLFSLMEKQGYRVYNQSIFHVAGHPSSIPLDDTWRTKMLYQQYNILKKMDNEIGWQFP
;
A
#
# COMPACT_ATOMS: atom_id res chain seq x y z
N MET A 1 -13.68 -34.68 -5.94
CA MET A 1 -14.87 -33.78 -5.87
C MET A 1 -15.57 -33.71 -4.51
N LYS A 2 -15.58 -34.75 -3.65
CA LYS A 2 -16.27 -34.70 -2.32
C LYS A 2 -15.58 -33.84 -1.23
N ILE A 3 -14.28 -33.56 -1.36
CA ILE A 3 -13.50 -32.74 -0.41
C ILE A 3 -13.91 -31.26 -0.48
N LEU A 4 -14.11 -30.72 -1.69
CA LEU A 4 -14.52 -29.34 -1.95
C LEU A 4 -15.86 -28.95 -1.31
N ASP A 5 -16.73 -29.93 -1.08
CA ASP A 5 -18.08 -29.71 -0.56
C ASP A 5 -18.11 -29.70 0.97
N ARG A 6 -17.25 -30.49 1.64
CA ARG A 6 -17.34 -30.73 3.09
C ARG A 6 -16.40 -29.87 3.93
N TYR A 7 -15.25 -29.48 3.38
CA TYR A 7 -14.24 -28.72 4.12
C TYR A 7 -14.31 -27.22 3.83
N PRO A 8 -14.14 -26.36 4.84
CA PRO A 8 -14.15 -24.91 4.68
C PRO A 8 -12.84 -24.41 4.04
N LEU A 9 -12.62 -24.73 2.75
CA LEU A 9 -11.38 -24.35 2.04
C LEU A 9 -11.21 -22.83 1.92
N PHE A 10 -12.31 -22.07 1.98
CA PHE A 10 -12.25 -20.60 2.02
C PHE A 10 -11.40 -20.06 3.16
N LEU A 11 -11.21 -20.81 4.27
CA LEU A 11 -10.33 -20.40 5.37
C LEU A 11 -8.86 -20.26 4.94
N PHE A 12 -8.45 -20.95 3.88
CA PHE A 12 -7.12 -20.85 3.31
C PHE A 12 -7.12 -19.99 2.04
N LEU A 13 -8.10 -20.22 1.15
CA LEU A 13 -8.17 -19.55 -0.14
C LEU A 13 -8.34 -18.04 0.00
N LEU A 14 -9.09 -17.58 1.00
CA LEU A 14 -9.44 -16.17 1.12
C LEU A 14 -8.27 -15.34 1.68
N PRO A 15 -7.55 -15.76 2.74
CA PRO A 15 -6.24 -15.19 3.08
C PRO A 15 -5.24 -15.26 1.93
N ALA A 16 -5.12 -16.42 1.27
CA ALA A 16 -4.16 -16.59 0.17
C ALA A 16 -4.44 -15.63 -0.99
N PHE A 17 -5.72 -15.42 -1.33
CA PHE A 17 -6.14 -14.43 -2.30
C PHE A 17 -5.70 -13.01 -1.89
N ILE A 18 -5.99 -12.59 -0.66
CA ILE A 18 -5.60 -11.26 -0.16
C ILE A 18 -4.08 -11.07 -0.20
N LEU A 19 -3.33 -12.04 0.32
CA LEU A 19 -1.87 -11.95 0.39
C LEU A 19 -1.25 -11.92 -1.02
N LEU A 20 -1.71 -12.78 -1.93
CA LEU A 20 -1.20 -12.82 -3.30
C LEU A 20 -1.56 -11.55 -4.07
N HIS A 21 -2.75 -10.99 -3.83
CA HIS A 21 -3.18 -9.75 -4.45
C HIS A 21 -2.29 -8.57 -4.02
N ILE A 22 -1.99 -8.47 -2.71
CA ILE A 22 -1.06 -7.47 -2.19
C ILE A 22 0.36 -7.68 -2.74
N GLU A 23 0.83 -8.94 -2.78
CA GLU A 23 2.17 -9.28 -3.28
C GLU A 23 2.34 -8.92 -4.75
N LYS A 24 1.35 -9.24 -5.57
CA LYS A 24 1.35 -8.93 -7.01
C LYS A 24 1.49 -7.43 -7.26
N ASP A 25 0.74 -6.61 -6.51
CA ASP A 25 0.70 -5.17 -6.75
C ASP A 25 1.85 -4.42 -6.07
N TYR A 26 2.32 -4.90 -4.91
CA TYR A 26 3.22 -4.14 -4.02
C TYR A 26 4.44 -4.93 -3.50
N GLY A 27 4.67 -6.18 -3.90
CA GLY A 27 5.69 -7.07 -3.33
C GLY A 27 7.10 -6.47 -3.22
N GLU A 28 7.54 -5.73 -4.24
CA GLU A 28 8.85 -5.05 -4.29
C GLU A 28 9.01 -3.96 -3.21
N LEU A 29 7.88 -3.44 -2.68
CA LEU A 29 7.85 -2.38 -1.68
C LEU A 29 7.68 -2.92 -0.25
N LEU A 30 7.42 -4.22 -0.08
CA LEU A 30 7.06 -4.78 1.21
C LEU A 30 8.28 -4.97 2.11
N ASN A 31 8.18 -4.47 3.33
CA ASN A 31 9.09 -4.83 4.42
C ASN A 31 8.46 -5.96 5.25
N TYR A 32 8.78 -7.21 4.89
CA TYR A 32 8.23 -8.40 5.54
C TYR A 32 8.41 -8.45 7.06
N PRO A 33 9.59 -8.14 7.63
CA PRO A 33 9.75 -8.00 9.08
C PRO A 33 8.72 -7.09 9.73
N ALA A 34 8.40 -5.97 9.09
CA ALA A 34 7.44 -5.01 9.61
C ALA A 34 5.98 -5.49 9.50
N THR A 35 5.62 -6.26 8.47
CA THR A 35 4.22 -6.66 8.17
C THR A 35 3.84 -8.07 8.63
N THR A 36 4.79 -8.82 9.21
CA THR A 36 4.58 -10.23 9.61
C THR A 36 3.39 -10.39 10.57
N LYS A 37 3.21 -9.47 11.52
CA LYS A 37 2.11 -9.52 12.49
C LYS A 37 0.74 -9.40 11.79
N GLU A 38 0.62 -8.49 10.84
CA GLU A 38 -0.59 -8.25 10.06
C GLU A 38 -0.93 -9.45 9.18
N ILE A 39 0.07 -10.04 8.53
CA ILE A 39 -0.07 -11.28 7.74
C ILE A 39 -0.59 -12.42 8.62
N LEU A 40 -0.02 -12.61 9.81
CA LEU A 40 -0.46 -13.63 10.76
C LEU A 40 -1.91 -13.42 11.20
N ILE A 41 -2.32 -12.18 11.47
CA ILE A 41 -3.71 -11.87 11.84
C ILE A 41 -4.66 -12.22 10.70
N ILE A 42 -4.33 -11.86 9.45
CA ILE A 42 -5.13 -12.23 8.28
C ILE A 42 -5.24 -13.75 8.20
N CYS A 43 -4.15 -14.50 8.34
CA CYS A 43 -4.21 -15.96 8.27
C CYS A 43 -4.98 -16.62 9.42
N ILE A 44 -4.86 -16.11 10.65
CA ILE A 44 -5.43 -16.75 11.86
C ILE A 44 -6.91 -16.40 12.06
N ALA A 45 -7.33 -15.17 11.75
CA ALA A 45 -8.68 -14.70 12.04
C ALA A 45 -9.81 -15.58 11.46
N PRO A 46 -9.73 -16.12 10.22
CA PRO A 46 -10.74 -17.03 9.70
C PRO A 46 -10.89 -18.30 10.51
N PHE A 47 -9.79 -18.89 11.01
CA PHE A 47 -9.85 -20.10 11.82
C PHE A 47 -10.50 -19.84 13.16
N VAL A 48 -10.20 -18.69 13.78
CA VAL A 48 -10.85 -18.27 15.03
C VAL A 48 -12.35 -18.07 14.82
N LEU A 49 -12.74 -17.31 13.80
CA LEU A 49 -14.15 -17.06 13.48
C LEU A 49 -14.90 -18.35 13.13
N TYR A 50 -14.26 -19.27 12.42
CA TYR A 50 -14.81 -20.60 12.16
C TYR A 50 -14.95 -21.44 13.42
N GLY A 51 -13.95 -21.44 14.30
CA GLY A 51 -14.02 -22.14 15.59
C GLY A 51 -15.19 -21.64 16.43
N LEU A 52 -15.37 -20.32 16.54
CA LEU A 52 -16.52 -19.71 17.22
C LEU A 52 -17.85 -20.09 16.58
N ALA A 53 -17.94 -20.06 15.24
CA ALA A 53 -19.12 -20.51 14.50
C ALA A 53 -19.44 -21.99 14.76
N TRP A 54 -18.41 -22.84 14.79
CA TRP A 54 -18.56 -24.26 15.06
C TRP A 54 -19.04 -24.52 16.49
N LEU A 55 -18.51 -23.78 17.49
CA LEU A 55 -18.99 -23.87 18.86
C LEU A 55 -20.47 -23.48 19.00
N LEU A 56 -20.91 -22.46 18.25
CA LEU A 56 -22.29 -21.95 18.27
C LEU A 56 -23.29 -22.92 17.63
N TYR A 57 -22.96 -23.51 16.48
CA TYR A 57 -23.90 -24.35 15.70
C TYR A 57 -23.69 -25.85 15.86
N ARG A 58 -22.49 -26.29 16.27
CA ARG A 58 -22.05 -27.70 16.33
C ARG A 58 -22.33 -28.49 15.04
N SER A 59 -22.39 -27.78 13.91
CA SER A 59 -22.78 -28.31 12.60
C SER A 59 -21.92 -27.66 11.53
N ALA A 60 -21.11 -28.46 10.82
CA ALA A 60 -20.16 -27.96 9.83
C ALA A 60 -20.82 -27.10 8.73
N PRO A 61 -21.96 -27.49 8.11
CA PRO A 61 -22.59 -26.65 7.08
C PRO A 61 -23.04 -25.27 7.59
N LYS A 62 -23.58 -25.20 8.83
CA LYS A 62 -24.01 -23.94 9.44
C LYS A 62 -22.83 -23.08 9.86
N ALA A 63 -21.82 -23.71 10.46
CA ALA A 63 -20.58 -23.06 10.85
C ALA A 63 -19.84 -22.48 9.64
N ASN A 64 -19.73 -23.22 8.53
CA ASN A 64 -19.11 -22.75 7.29
C ASN A 64 -19.78 -21.46 6.80
N LEU A 65 -21.12 -21.44 6.70
CA LEU A 65 -21.85 -20.28 6.17
C LEU A 65 -21.73 -19.06 7.08
N PHE A 66 -21.90 -19.25 8.39
CA PHE A 66 -21.78 -18.16 9.35
C PHE A 66 -20.34 -17.61 9.42
N ALA A 67 -19.34 -18.49 9.39
CA ALA A 67 -17.94 -18.10 9.36
C ALA A 67 -17.59 -17.37 8.07
N PHE A 68 -18.07 -17.84 6.91
CA PHE A 68 -17.83 -17.15 5.63
C PHE A 68 -18.38 -15.72 5.66
N ILE A 69 -19.61 -15.51 6.14
CA ILE A 69 -20.20 -14.16 6.27
C ILE A 69 -19.38 -13.30 7.22
N SER A 70 -19.02 -13.83 8.40
CA SER A 70 -18.24 -13.10 9.39
C SER A 70 -16.83 -12.74 8.89
N VAL A 71 -16.14 -13.67 8.22
CA VAL A 71 -14.81 -13.45 7.63
C VAL A 71 -14.89 -12.45 6.48
N PHE A 72 -15.90 -12.56 5.62
CA PHE A 72 -16.12 -11.62 4.53
C PHE A 72 -16.30 -10.19 5.04
N LEU A 73 -17.12 -9.99 6.08
CA LEU A 73 -17.26 -8.68 6.71
C LEU A 73 -15.98 -8.23 7.40
N PHE A 74 -15.29 -9.12 8.13
CA PHE A 74 -14.04 -8.77 8.80
C PHE A 74 -12.98 -8.21 7.84
N TYR A 75 -12.87 -8.79 6.64
CA TYR A 75 -11.93 -8.34 5.61
C TYR A 75 -12.44 -7.18 4.78
N PHE A 76 -13.65 -7.27 4.24
CA PHE A 76 -14.08 -6.37 3.17
C PHE A 76 -15.03 -5.25 3.63
N LEU A 77 -15.41 -5.19 4.92
CA LEU A 77 -16.25 -4.09 5.41
C LEU A 77 -15.54 -2.73 5.29
N GLY A 78 -14.21 -2.72 5.34
CA GLY A 78 -13.40 -1.54 5.05
C GLY A 78 -13.53 -1.08 3.60
N ASP A 79 -13.42 -2.00 2.64
CA ASP A 79 -13.59 -1.69 1.22
C ASP A 79 -15.02 -1.26 0.89
N ILE A 80 -16.02 -1.87 1.53
CA ILE A 80 -17.42 -1.46 1.41
C ILE A 80 -17.58 -0.02 1.87
N LYS A 81 -16.98 0.35 3.01
CA LYS A 81 -16.99 1.74 3.49
C LYS A 81 -16.35 2.68 2.46
N ASP A 82 -15.17 2.34 1.94
CA ASP A 82 -14.46 3.19 0.97
C ASP A 82 -15.28 3.36 -0.34
N ALA A 83 -15.93 2.29 -0.80
CA ALA A 83 -16.85 2.33 -1.94
C ALA A 83 -18.08 3.21 -1.68
N LEU A 84 -18.66 3.14 -0.47
CA LEU A 84 -19.78 4.00 -0.06
C LEU A 84 -19.35 5.47 0.02
N MET A 85 -18.16 5.76 0.54
CA MET A 85 -17.62 7.12 0.57
C MET A 85 -17.48 7.71 -0.84
N LYS A 86 -17.07 6.90 -1.81
CA LYS A 86 -16.92 7.32 -3.21
C LYS A 86 -18.27 7.50 -3.92
N THR A 87 -19.23 6.62 -3.66
CA THR A 87 -20.52 6.59 -4.38
C THR A 87 -21.53 7.57 -3.77
N PHE A 88 -21.53 7.71 -2.44
CA PHE A 88 -22.45 8.54 -1.68
C PHE A 88 -21.69 9.48 -0.74
N PRO A 89 -20.94 10.46 -1.27
CA PRO A 89 -20.16 11.36 -0.44
C PRO A 89 -21.06 12.12 0.55
N HIS A 90 -20.51 12.41 1.74
CA HIS A 90 -21.17 13.12 2.85
C HIS A 90 -22.45 12.52 3.46
N THR A 91 -22.88 11.31 3.09
CA THR A 91 -24.02 10.66 3.74
C THR A 91 -23.66 9.97 5.07
N PHE A 92 -24.68 9.57 5.84
CA PHE A 92 -24.47 8.86 7.12
C PHE A 92 -24.09 7.38 6.91
N ILE A 93 -24.36 6.81 5.74
CA ILE A 93 -24.26 5.36 5.47
C ILE A 93 -22.79 4.90 5.48
N GLN A 94 -21.85 5.76 5.07
CA GLN A 94 -20.42 5.47 5.14
C GLN A 94 -19.80 5.62 6.55
N ARG A 95 -20.54 6.16 7.53
CA ARG A 95 -19.97 6.47 8.84
C ARG A 95 -19.92 5.21 9.70
N TYR A 96 -18.84 5.05 10.48
CA TYR A 96 -18.65 3.88 11.35
C TYR A 96 -19.80 3.68 12.36
N TYR A 97 -20.37 4.77 12.89
CA TYR A 97 -21.50 4.68 13.83
C TYR A 97 -22.77 4.05 13.23
N PHE A 98 -22.92 4.06 11.90
CA PHE A 98 -24.01 3.37 11.21
C PHE A 98 -23.56 1.99 10.72
N LEU A 99 -22.39 1.94 10.08
CA LEU A 99 -21.88 0.78 9.37
C LEU A 99 -21.54 -0.40 10.31
N ILE A 100 -20.97 -0.14 11.49
CA ILE A 100 -20.65 -1.19 12.47
C ILE A 100 -21.94 -1.79 13.09
N PRO A 101 -22.89 -1.00 13.63
CA PRO A 101 -24.16 -1.56 14.09
C PRO A 101 -24.94 -2.28 12.99
N ALA A 102 -24.95 -1.76 11.77
CA ALA A 102 -25.60 -2.42 10.64
C ALA A 102 -24.96 -3.78 10.32
N ALA A 103 -23.63 -3.87 10.31
CA ALA A 103 -22.93 -5.13 10.10
C ALA A 103 -23.18 -6.14 11.24
N LEU A 104 -23.20 -5.68 12.50
CA LEU A 104 -23.52 -6.53 13.65
C LEU A 104 -24.96 -7.04 13.59
N LEU A 105 -25.92 -6.17 13.29
CA LEU A 105 -27.32 -6.55 13.09
C LEU A 105 -27.45 -7.58 11.96
N PHE A 106 -26.76 -7.36 10.85
CA PHE A 106 -26.73 -8.30 9.74
C PHE A 106 -26.17 -9.67 10.15
N ILE A 107 -25.05 -9.72 10.89
CA ILE A 107 -24.51 -10.98 11.44
C ILE A 107 -25.52 -11.68 12.34
N ILE A 108 -26.21 -10.94 13.23
CA ILE A 108 -27.22 -11.51 14.13
C ILE A 108 -28.40 -12.10 13.35
N VAL A 109 -28.94 -11.35 12.37
CA VAL A 109 -30.06 -11.79 11.53
C VAL A 109 -29.66 -13.02 10.71
N CYS A 110 -28.52 -12.99 10.02
CA CYS A 110 -27.99 -14.15 9.30
C CYS A 110 -27.81 -15.34 10.24
N GLY A 111 -27.25 -15.12 11.42
CA GLY A 111 -27.03 -16.18 12.40
C GLY A 111 -28.32 -16.84 12.86
N TRP A 112 -29.38 -16.06 13.07
CA TRP A 112 -30.71 -16.55 13.42
C TRP A 112 -31.36 -17.35 12.27
N VAL A 113 -31.29 -16.85 11.04
CA VAL A 113 -31.82 -17.54 9.85
C VAL A 113 -31.09 -18.86 9.60
N ILE A 114 -29.76 -18.88 9.73
CA ILE A 114 -28.93 -20.09 9.59
C ILE A 114 -29.28 -21.13 10.65
N LYS A 115 -29.57 -20.71 11.88
CA LYS A 115 -30.00 -21.61 12.96
C LYS A 115 -31.27 -22.37 12.57
N LYS A 116 -32.25 -21.67 12.00
CA LYS A 116 -33.56 -22.21 11.60
C LYS A 116 -33.52 -23.09 10.34
N THR A 117 -32.50 -22.95 9.51
CA THR A 117 -32.45 -23.61 8.21
C THR A 117 -31.68 -24.93 8.28
N ASN A 118 -32.19 -25.99 7.63
CA ASN A 118 -31.50 -27.29 7.51
C ASN A 118 -31.06 -27.60 6.06
N LYS A 119 -31.04 -26.57 5.20
CA LYS A 119 -30.57 -26.68 3.81
C LYS A 119 -29.08 -26.98 3.78
N ASN A 120 -28.69 -27.66 2.71
CA ASN A 120 -27.29 -27.94 2.43
C ASN A 120 -26.71 -26.92 1.45
N TYR A 121 -25.53 -26.38 1.74
CA TYR A 121 -24.93 -25.28 1.00
C TYR A 121 -23.75 -25.72 0.10
N TYR A 122 -23.63 -27.02 -0.19
CA TYR A 122 -22.51 -27.55 -0.98
C TYR A 122 -22.32 -26.88 -2.34
N ARG A 123 -23.41 -26.61 -3.09
CA ARG A 123 -23.32 -25.93 -4.39
C ARG A 123 -22.75 -24.52 -4.27
N LEU A 124 -23.15 -23.78 -3.23
CA LEU A 124 -22.67 -22.44 -2.95
C LEU A 124 -21.17 -22.46 -2.60
N PHE A 125 -20.75 -23.34 -1.69
CA PHE A 125 -19.34 -23.43 -1.31
C PHE A 125 -18.45 -23.91 -2.45
N ARG A 126 -18.93 -24.84 -3.28
CA ARG A 126 -18.22 -25.25 -4.49
C ARG A 126 -18.01 -24.06 -5.43
N PHE A 127 -19.04 -23.25 -5.66
CA PHE A 127 -18.93 -22.03 -6.45
C PHE A 127 -17.91 -21.06 -5.84
N ILE A 128 -18.01 -20.76 -4.54
CA ILE A 128 -17.09 -19.85 -3.85
C ILE A 128 -15.64 -20.34 -3.94
N HIS A 129 -15.37 -21.63 -3.68
CA HIS A 129 -14.02 -22.18 -3.76
C HIS A 129 -13.45 -22.11 -5.18
N LEU A 130 -14.27 -22.42 -6.20
CA LEU A 130 -13.85 -22.29 -7.60
C LEU A 130 -13.58 -20.83 -7.98
N ALA A 131 -14.44 -19.89 -7.57
CA ALA A 131 -14.25 -18.47 -7.83
C ALA A 131 -12.96 -17.94 -7.18
N LEU A 132 -12.73 -18.24 -5.89
CA LEU A 132 -11.51 -17.84 -5.19
C LEU A 132 -10.26 -18.47 -5.82
N PHE A 133 -10.32 -19.75 -6.20
CA PHE A 133 -9.22 -20.41 -6.90
C PHE A 133 -8.91 -19.74 -8.24
N LEU A 134 -9.94 -19.38 -9.02
CA LEU A 134 -9.76 -18.66 -10.27
C LEU A 134 -9.17 -17.27 -10.06
N PHE A 135 -9.60 -16.53 -9.03
CA PHE A 135 -9.01 -15.22 -8.70
C PHE A 135 -7.53 -15.34 -8.31
N ILE A 136 -7.17 -16.32 -7.47
CA ILE A 136 -5.77 -16.60 -7.14
C ILE A 136 -4.96 -16.93 -8.41
N LEU A 137 -5.53 -17.72 -9.33
CA LEU A 137 -4.85 -18.08 -10.57
C LEU A 137 -4.63 -16.85 -11.47
N VAL A 138 -5.64 -15.98 -11.60
CA VAL A 138 -5.52 -14.72 -12.35
C VAL A 138 -4.43 -13.84 -11.76
N ASP A 139 -4.34 -13.73 -10.44
CA ASP A 139 -3.29 -12.95 -9.79
C ASP A 139 -1.90 -13.59 -9.94
N ALA A 140 -1.78 -14.91 -9.83
CA ALA A 140 -0.53 -15.63 -10.07
C ALA A 140 -0.02 -15.44 -11.51
N VAL A 141 -0.90 -15.56 -12.51
CA VAL A 141 -0.55 -15.34 -13.92
C VAL A 141 -0.19 -13.87 -14.17
N GLY A 142 -0.93 -12.94 -13.55
CA GLY A 142 -0.64 -11.52 -13.61
C GLY A 142 0.73 -11.16 -13.07
N MET A 143 1.15 -11.81 -11.98
CA MET A 143 2.48 -11.63 -11.39
C MET A 143 3.59 -12.09 -12.34
N ILE A 144 3.46 -13.29 -12.94
CA ILE A 144 4.46 -13.83 -13.89
C ILE A 144 4.59 -12.96 -15.15
N THR A 145 3.47 -12.48 -15.68
CA THR A 145 3.45 -11.71 -16.93
C THR A 145 3.88 -10.24 -16.77
N SER A 146 3.76 -9.68 -15.56
CA SER A 146 4.09 -8.28 -15.29
C SER A 146 5.58 -8.03 -15.10
N SER A 147 6.35 -9.02 -14.63
CA SER A 147 7.81 -8.87 -14.40
C SER A 147 8.58 -8.51 -15.69
N GLY A 148 8.17 -9.03 -16.86
CA GLY A 148 8.87 -8.78 -18.12
C GLY A 148 8.62 -7.42 -18.79
N LYS A 149 7.62 -6.65 -18.34
CA LYS A 149 7.35 -5.30 -18.89
C LYS A 149 8.15 -4.21 -18.17
N LYS A 150 8.54 -4.43 -16.91
CA LYS A 150 9.21 -3.43 -16.05
C LYS A 150 10.66 -3.16 -16.48
N GLU A 151 11.40 -4.22 -16.84
CA GLU A 151 12.80 -4.10 -17.27
C GLU A 151 12.97 -3.25 -18.53
N LYS A 152 11.97 -3.17 -19.42
CA LYS A 152 12.09 -2.44 -20.69
C LYS A 152 12.23 -0.93 -20.52
N SER A 153 11.47 -0.29 -19.62
CA SER A 153 11.47 1.17 -19.50
C SER A 153 12.79 1.73 -18.95
N GLN A 154 13.37 1.05 -17.95
CA GLN A 154 14.66 1.44 -17.38
C GLN A 154 15.81 1.10 -18.35
N ALA A 155 15.74 -0.07 -19.01
CA ALA A 155 16.73 -0.48 -20.00
C ALA A 155 16.78 0.47 -21.22
N GLU A 156 15.66 1.02 -21.67
CA GLU A 156 15.62 2.00 -22.77
C GLU A 156 16.34 3.30 -22.39
N THR A 157 16.11 3.81 -21.18
CA THR A 157 16.80 5.01 -20.66
C THR A 157 18.30 4.78 -20.55
N LEU A 158 18.70 3.62 -20.02
CA LEU A 158 20.09 3.21 -19.90
C LEU A 158 20.75 2.96 -21.26
N ALA A 159 20.04 2.43 -22.24
CA ALA A 159 20.57 2.15 -23.58
C ALA A 159 20.90 3.44 -24.35
N GLY A 160 20.08 4.48 -24.19
CA GLY A 160 20.30 5.79 -24.84
C GLY A 160 21.40 6.65 -24.22
N PHE A 161 21.81 6.38 -22.97
CA PHE A 161 22.83 7.17 -22.29
C PHE A 161 24.24 6.82 -22.75
N VAL A 162 25.01 7.81 -23.21
CA VAL A 162 26.42 7.65 -23.58
C VAL A 162 27.29 8.37 -22.55
N PRO A 163 28.15 7.66 -21.79
CA PRO A 163 29.03 8.28 -20.81
C PRO A 163 29.99 9.28 -21.44
N CYS A 164 30.15 10.44 -20.81
CA CYS A 164 31.16 11.41 -21.19
C CYS A 164 32.50 11.03 -20.56
N LYS A 165 33.50 10.65 -21.37
CA LYS A 165 34.81 10.21 -20.86
C LYS A 165 35.72 11.36 -20.44
N ASP A 166 35.60 12.51 -21.11
CA ASP A 166 36.50 13.65 -20.92
C ASP A 166 35.87 14.77 -20.07
N CYS A 167 34.68 14.53 -19.52
CA CYS A 167 34.01 15.48 -18.64
C CYS A 167 34.66 15.48 -17.25
N PRO A 168 34.78 16.63 -16.57
CA PRO A 168 35.13 16.67 -15.15
C PRO A 168 34.16 15.81 -14.34
N ALA A 169 34.70 14.98 -13.45
CA ALA A 169 33.93 14.08 -12.59
C ALA A 169 34.15 14.42 -11.10
N PRO A 170 33.67 15.58 -10.62
CA PRO A 170 33.77 15.91 -9.20
C PRO A 170 32.81 15.03 -8.38
N ASP A 171 33.12 14.85 -7.09
CA ASP A 171 32.20 14.23 -6.14
C ASP A 171 30.88 15.03 -6.07
N ILE A 172 29.76 14.31 -6.03
CA ILE A 172 28.41 14.91 -6.01
C ILE A 172 27.74 14.61 -4.68
N TYR A 173 27.39 15.66 -3.95
CA TYR A 173 26.59 15.57 -2.72
C TYR A 173 25.19 16.12 -3.00
N TYR A 174 24.18 15.25 -2.94
CA TYR A 174 22.78 15.64 -3.13
C TYR A 174 22.04 15.56 -1.80
N VAL A 175 21.85 16.72 -1.16
CA VAL A 175 21.25 16.86 0.17
C VAL A 175 19.84 17.42 0.03
N ILE A 176 18.85 16.71 0.57
CA ILE A 176 17.45 17.13 0.55
C ILE A 176 16.95 17.18 1.99
N LEU A 177 16.26 18.26 2.33
CA LEU A 177 15.60 18.46 3.61
C LEU A 177 14.08 18.28 3.40
N ASP A 178 13.46 17.41 4.19
CA ASP A 178 12.02 17.16 4.10
C ASP A 178 11.23 18.32 4.72
N GLU A 179 10.15 18.70 4.06
CA GLU A 179 9.27 19.83 4.44
C GLU A 179 9.95 21.20 4.68
N TYR A 180 11.22 21.38 4.28
CA TYR A 180 11.92 22.66 4.41
C TYR A 180 11.52 23.63 3.28
N THR A 181 10.69 24.61 3.63
CA THR A 181 10.14 25.59 2.68
C THR A 181 11.07 26.78 2.44
N SER A 182 10.77 27.57 1.41
CA SER A 182 11.57 28.75 1.02
C SER A 182 11.66 29.80 2.13
N SER A 183 12.78 30.53 2.20
CA SER A 183 12.97 31.69 3.11
C SER A 183 11.83 32.70 3.00
N ALA A 184 11.29 32.93 1.80
CA ALA A 184 10.15 33.83 1.59
C ALA A 184 8.90 33.37 2.36
N TYR A 185 8.57 32.09 2.31
CA TYR A 185 7.40 31.54 3.02
C TYR A 185 7.66 31.38 4.52
N LEU A 186 8.90 31.06 4.93
CA LEU A 186 9.28 31.08 6.35
C LEU A 186 9.03 32.45 6.97
N GLN A 187 9.42 33.52 6.28
CA GLN A 187 9.19 34.87 6.76
C GLN A 187 7.70 35.26 6.73
N SER A 188 7.00 35.06 5.62
CA SER A 188 5.61 35.54 5.47
C SER A 188 4.58 34.68 6.22
N GLY A 189 4.80 33.37 6.27
CA GLY A 189 3.87 32.39 6.83
C GLY A 189 4.13 32.08 8.31
N PHE A 190 5.40 32.07 8.74
CA PHE A 190 5.78 31.72 10.10
C PHE A 190 6.44 32.87 10.89
N GLY A 191 6.75 34.00 10.24
CA GLY A 191 7.49 35.10 10.88
C GLY A 191 8.94 34.76 11.21
N PHE A 192 9.48 33.70 10.60
CA PHE A 192 10.83 33.21 10.86
C PHE A 192 11.84 33.80 9.88
N ASP A 193 12.87 34.45 10.42
CA ASP A 193 13.98 34.99 9.63
C ASP A 193 15.02 33.91 9.33
N ASN A 194 15.14 33.54 8.06
CA ASN A 194 16.05 32.51 7.56
C ASN A 194 17.39 33.09 7.03
N SER A 195 17.62 34.40 7.17
CA SER A 195 18.76 35.12 6.57
C SER A 195 20.14 34.57 6.97
N ALA A 196 20.25 34.01 8.18
CA ALA A 196 21.50 33.41 8.66
C ALA A 196 21.92 32.19 7.82
N ILE A 197 20.97 31.33 7.43
CA ILE A 197 21.24 30.14 6.59
C ILE A 197 21.57 30.57 5.16
N ASP A 198 20.81 31.51 4.61
CA ASP A 198 21.02 32.04 3.26
C ASP A 198 22.40 32.69 3.12
N SER A 199 22.80 33.48 4.12
CA SER A 199 24.13 34.11 4.18
C SER A 199 25.24 33.07 4.32
N PHE A 200 25.04 32.06 5.16
CA PHE A 200 25.99 30.96 5.33
C PHE A 200 26.20 30.21 4.00
N LEU A 201 25.14 29.78 3.32
CA LEU A 201 25.22 29.05 2.05
C LEU A 201 25.91 29.90 0.97
N THR A 202 25.50 31.16 0.81
CA THR A 202 26.09 32.05 -0.19
C THR A 202 27.57 32.32 0.08
N SER A 203 27.98 32.48 1.34
CA SER A 203 29.39 32.66 1.72
C SER A 203 30.26 31.44 1.40
N ARG A 204 29.64 30.25 1.28
CA ARG A 204 30.28 29.00 0.87
C ARG A 204 30.23 28.75 -0.63
N GLY A 205 29.74 29.70 -1.42
CA GLY A 205 29.67 29.60 -2.87
C GLY A 205 28.43 28.88 -3.40
N PHE A 206 27.45 28.53 -2.55
CA PHE A 206 26.17 28.05 -3.03
C PHE A 206 25.36 29.17 -3.66
N GLN A 207 24.61 28.83 -4.72
CA GLN A 207 23.67 29.75 -5.34
C GLN A 207 22.27 29.51 -4.77
N LEU A 208 21.63 30.58 -4.32
CA LEU A 208 20.22 30.56 -3.94
C LEU A 208 19.37 30.81 -5.17
N ILE A 209 18.47 29.87 -5.48
CA ILE A 209 17.58 29.96 -6.64
C ILE A 209 16.20 30.42 -6.15
N PRO A 210 15.85 31.71 -6.28
CA PRO A 210 14.56 32.20 -5.81
C PRO A 210 13.43 31.63 -6.66
N HIS A 211 12.25 31.47 -6.06
CA HIS A 211 11.03 31.00 -6.71
C HIS A 211 11.11 29.58 -7.31
N SER A 212 12.12 28.78 -6.96
CA SER A 212 12.16 27.35 -7.29
C SER A 212 10.95 26.63 -6.67
N LYS A 213 10.37 25.68 -7.41
CA LYS A 213 9.23 24.86 -6.96
C LYS A 213 9.57 23.39 -7.07
N SER A 214 9.03 22.59 -6.15
CA SER A 214 9.03 21.14 -6.32
C SER A 214 8.14 20.74 -7.50
N ASN A 215 8.46 19.63 -8.16
CA ASN A 215 7.64 19.11 -9.26
C ASN A 215 6.26 18.64 -8.78
N TYR A 216 6.18 18.19 -7.53
CA TYR A 216 4.96 17.68 -6.90
C TYR A 216 4.89 18.10 -5.42
N ASN A 217 3.69 18.11 -4.86
CA ASN A 217 3.37 18.53 -3.50
C ASN A 217 3.49 17.41 -2.44
N LEU A 218 3.94 16.22 -2.84
CA LEU A 218 4.05 15.04 -1.99
C LEU A 218 5.44 14.41 -2.14
N THR A 219 6.06 14.02 -1.02
CA THR A 219 7.46 13.57 -0.97
C THR A 219 7.72 12.42 -1.95
N ALA A 220 6.89 11.37 -1.97
CA ALA A 220 7.06 10.26 -2.92
C ALA A 220 7.12 10.76 -4.37
N PHE A 221 6.17 11.61 -4.78
CA PHE A 221 6.07 12.05 -6.17
C PHE A 221 7.18 13.03 -6.54
N SER A 222 7.53 13.95 -5.63
CA SER A 222 8.65 14.87 -5.85
C SER A 222 9.95 14.10 -6.05
N MET A 223 10.23 13.15 -5.15
CA MET A 223 11.43 12.32 -5.21
C MET A 223 11.43 11.40 -6.44
N SER A 224 10.31 10.74 -6.72
CA SER A 224 10.18 9.89 -7.91
C SER A 224 10.46 10.66 -9.20
N SER A 225 9.96 11.88 -9.29
CA SER A 225 10.17 12.73 -10.47
C SER A 225 11.63 13.13 -10.64
N ILE A 226 12.26 13.60 -9.56
CA ILE A 226 13.68 13.97 -9.54
C ILE A 226 14.55 12.78 -9.96
N PHE A 227 14.33 11.62 -9.34
CA PHE A 227 15.21 10.46 -9.50
C PHE A 227 14.90 9.65 -10.76
N SER A 228 13.69 9.81 -11.31
CA SER A 228 13.35 9.26 -12.64
C SER A 228 13.70 10.20 -13.77
N LEU A 229 14.18 11.42 -13.46
CA LEU A 229 14.50 12.46 -14.44
C LEU A 229 13.31 12.78 -15.35
N ASN A 230 12.08 12.65 -14.83
CA ASN A 230 10.87 12.79 -15.63
C ASN A 230 9.67 13.25 -14.79
N TYR A 231 8.69 13.86 -15.45
CA TYR A 231 7.39 14.14 -14.84
C TYR A 231 6.54 12.86 -14.79
N LEU A 232 5.79 12.72 -13.70
CA LEU A 232 4.85 11.63 -13.45
C LEU A 232 3.50 11.94 -14.11
N THR A 233 3.41 11.70 -15.41
CA THR A 233 2.20 12.01 -16.22
C THR A 233 1.00 11.11 -15.92
N THR A 234 1.22 9.98 -15.24
CA THR A 234 0.20 8.98 -14.91
C THR A 234 -0.35 9.10 -13.50
N ILE A 235 0.16 10.05 -12.70
CA ILE A 235 -0.23 10.24 -11.30
C ILE A 235 -1.09 11.49 -11.17
N ASP A 236 -2.28 11.32 -10.59
CA ASP A 236 -3.17 12.41 -10.22
C ASP A 236 -2.87 12.88 -8.79
N THR A 237 -2.38 14.11 -8.67
CA THR A 237 -2.05 14.75 -7.38
C THR A 237 -3.12 15.71 -6.89
N SER A 238 -4.26 15.81 -7.58
CA SER A 238 -5.37 16.69 -7.17
C SER A 238 -6.21 16.12 -6.03
N ASP A 239 -6.20 14.80 -5.86
CA ASP A 239 -6.94 14.11 -4.82
C ASP A 239 -6.20 14.09 -3.47
N ALA A 240 -6.99 14.03 -2.39
CA ALA A 240 -6.45 13.84 -1.04
C ALA A 240 -5.61 12.56 -0.92
N TYR A 241 -4.63 12.58 0.00
CA TYR A 241 -3.70 11.47 0.23
C TYR A 241 -4.44 10.14 0.44
N PHE A 242 -4.14 9.16 -0.41
CA PHE A 242 -4.60 7.78 -0.27
C PHE A 242 -3.44 6.84 -0.60
N LEU A 243 -3.12 5.92 0.31
CA LEU A 243 -1.90 5.11 0.21
C LEU A 243 -1.77 4.38 -1.13
N LYS A 244 -2.85 3.78 -1.65
CA LYS A 244 -2.82 3.09 -2.95
C LYS A 244 -2.50 4.02 -4.14
N LYS A 245 -2.80 5.32 -4.03
CA LYS A 245 -2.41 6.33 -5.03
C LYS A 245 -0.98 6.82 -4.84
N TYR A 246 -0.46 6.74 -3.61
CA TYR A 246 0.89 7.15 -3.22
C TYR A 246 1.96 6.12 -3.59
N LEU A 247 1.66 4.83 -3.45
CA LEU A 247 2.60 3.72 -3.69
C LEU A 247 3.17 3.63 -5.12
N PRO A 248 2.42 3.96 -6.20
CA PRO A 248 2.99 4.06 -7.53
C PRO A 248 4.19 5.02 -7.60
N GLY A 249 4.16 6.13 -6.86
CA GLY A 249 5.31 7.03 -6.72
C GLY A 249 6.50 6.28 -6.11
N ILE A 250 6.32 5.70 -4.92
CA ILE A 250 7.38 4.93 -4.25
C ILE A 250 8.00 3.86 -5.16
N LYS A 251 7.18 3.19 -5.98
CA LYS A 251 7.68 2.23 -6.96
C LYS A 251 8.53 2.88 -8.05
N ILE A 252 8.08 3.99 -8.63
CA ILE A 252 8.86 4.74 -9.63
C ILE A 252 10.20 5.20 -9.03
N MET A 253 10.19 5.67 -7.78
CA MET A 253 11.42 6.00 -7.05
C MET A 253 12.33 4.78 -6.87
N TYR A 254 11.78 3.62 -6.50
CA TYR A 254 12.54 2.37 -6.36
C TYR A 254 13.18 1.95 -7.69
N GLU A 255 12.47 2.10 -8.79
CA GLU A 255 12.91 1.76 -10.15
C GLU A 255 13.73 2.89 -10.82
N SER A 256 14.18 3.89 -10.07
CA SER A 256 14.91 5.04 -10.59
C SER A 256 16.14 4.65 -11.43
N PRO A 257 16.32 5.23 -12.64
CA PRO A 257 17.51 5.02 -13.46
C PRO A 257 18.71 5.86 -13.01
N LEU A 258 18.52 6.91 -12.20
CA LEU A 258 19.57 7.89 -11.88
C LEU A 258 20.82 7.24 -11.29
N PHE A 259 20.64 6.26 -10.40
CA PHE A 259 21.75 5.58 -9.73
C PHE A 259 22.57 4.80 -10.75
N SER A 260 21.91 3.98 -11.57
CA SER A 260 22.56 3.21 -12.63
C SER A 260 23.18 4.11 -13.72
N LEU A 261 22.60 5.27 -14.01
CA LEU A 261 23.17 6.25 -14.94
C LEU A 261 24.47 6.84 -14.38
N MET A 262 24.51 7.19 -13.09
CA MET A 262 25.71 7.67 -12.42
C MET A 262 26.81 6.60 -12.41
N GLU A 263 26.47 5.34 -12.11
CA GLU A 263 27.42 4.23 -12.20
C GLU A 263 27.95 4.04 -13.62
N LYS A 264 27.08 4.12 -14.64
CA LYS A 264 27.49 4.05 -16.05
C LYS A 264 28.41 5.21 -16.45
N GLN A 265 28.26 6.37 -15.82
CA GLN A 265 29.14 7.54 -15.97
C GLN A 265 30.48 7.37 -15.21
N GLY A 266 30.63 6.34 -14.38
CA GLY A 266 31.87 6.03 -13.64
C GLY A 266 31.86 6.44 -12.16
N TYR A 267 30.71 6.88 -11.64
CA TYR A 267 30.57 7.22 -10.23
C TYR A 267 30.33 6.00 -9.35
N ARG A 268 30.75 6.10 -8.09
CA ARG A 268 30.28 5.22 -7.02
C ARG A 268 29.16 5.92 -6.25
N VAL A 269 28.01 5.28 -6.14
CA VAL A 269 26.83 5.88 -5.52
C VAL A 269 26.61 5.35 -4.10
N TYR A 270 26.30 6.24 -3.16
CA TYR A 270 25.98 5.91 -1.78
C TYR A 270 24.58 6.43 -1.42
N ASN A 271 23.66 5.52 -1.10
CA ASN A 271 22.29 5.88 -0.75
C ASN A 271 22.12 6.09 0.76
N GLN A 272 22.13 7.36 1.19
CA GLN A 272 21.87 7.78 2.58
C GLN A 272 20.46 8.35 2.77
N SER A 273 19.52 8.07 1.85
CA SER A 273 18.15 8.56 1.93
C SER A 273 17.24 7.55 2.63
N ILE A 274 16.00 7.93 2.93
CA ILE A 274 14.96 7.01 3.44
C ILE A 274 14.35 6.11 2.34
N PHE A 275 14.76 6.27 1.08
CA PHE A 275 14.21 5.53 -0.05
C PHE A 275 15.12 4.37 -0.42
N HIS A 276 14.53 3.18 -0.59
CA HIS A 276 15.22 2.09 -1.27
C HIS A 276 15.19 2.34 -2.78
N VAL A 277 16.33 2.11 -3.44
CA VAL A 277 16.45 2.11 -4.90
C VAL A 277 16.95 0.73 -5.33
N ALA A 278 16.50 0.23 -6.48
CA ALA A 278 16.91 -1.06 -7.01
C ALA A 278 18.45 -1.13 -7.14
N GLY A 279 19.04 -2.19 -6.59
CA GLY A 279 20.50 -2.35 -6.50
C GLY A 279 21.20 -1.45 -5.48
N HIS A 280 20.50 -0.48 -4.87
CA HIS A 280 21.04 0.55 -4.00
C HIS A 280 20.15 0.76 -2.77
N PRO A 281 20.07 -0.21 -1.84
CA PRO A 281 19.24 -0.08 -0.65
C PRO A 281 19.72 1.08 0.23
N SER A 282 18.77 1.71 0.94
CA SER A 282 19.08 2.72 1.95
C SER A 282 19.96 2.13 3.06
N SER A 283 20.96 2.90 3.50
CA SER A 283 21.78 2.62 4.69
C SER A 283 21.05 2.93 6.02
N ILE A 284 19.99 3.73 5.98
CA ILE A 284 19.21 4.18 7.13
C ILE A 284 17.71 3.91 6.91
N PRO A 285 17.32 2.64 6.70
CA PRO A 285 15.93 2.31 6.45
C PRO A 285 15.07 2.69 7.65
N LEU A 286 13.97 3.41 7.41
CA LEU A 286 12.96 3.66 8.43
C LEU A 286 11.97 2.49 8.48
N ASP A 287 11.65 2.00 9.68
CA ASP A 287 10.67 0.94 9.86
C ASP A 287 9.31 1.35 9.29
N ASP A 288 8.81 0.57 8.32
CA ASP A 288 7.53 0.79 7.65
C ASP A 288 7.31 2.23 7.14
N THR A 289 8.34 2.84 6.54
CA THR A 289 8.33 4.24 6.06
C THR A 289 7.08 4.58 5.24
N TRP A 290 6.64 3.63 4.41
CA TRP A 290 5.53 3.81 3.48
C TRP A 290 4.20 3.29 4.00
N ARG A 291 4.10 3.00 5.31
CA ARG A 291 2.89 2.46 5.93
C ARG A 291 2.36 1.21 5.21
N THR A 292 3.27 0.36 4.74
CA THR A 292 2.97 -0.91 4.06
C THR A 292 2.11 -1.84 4.90
N LYS A 293 2.17 -1.73 6.25
CA LYS A 293 1.23 -2.41 7.15
C LYS A 293 -0.24 -2.06 6.85
N MET A 294 -0.53 -0.84 6.41
CA MET A 294 -1.90 -0.41 6.09
C MET A 294 -2.51 -1.21 4.93
N LEU A 295 -1.69 -1.75 4.01
CA LEU A 295 -2.16 -2.63 2.93
C LEU A 295 -2.87 -3.88 3.47
N TYR A 296 -2.33 -4.44 4.55
CA TYR A 296 -2.90 -5.59 5.23
C TYR A 296 -4.01 -5.17 6.21
N GLN A 297 -3.81 -4.07 6.93
CA GLN A 297 -4.79 -3.57 7.91
C GLN A 297 -6.12 -3.14 7.28
N GLN A 298 -6.14 -2.81 5.97
CA GLN A 298 -7.38 -2.59 5.22
C GLN A 298 -8.31 -3.82 5.25
N TYR A 299 -7.73 -5.02 5.25
CA TYR A 299 -8.43 -6.31 5.39
C TYR A 299 -8.61 -6.73 6.85
N ASN A 300 -8.65 -5.77 7.77
CA ASN A 300 -8.99 -6.02 9.16
C ASN A 300 -9.77 -4.79 9.65
N ILE A 301 -11.11 -4.91 9.66
CA ILE A 301 -11.98 -3.77 9.99
C ILE A 301 -11.63 -3.12 11.35
N LEU A 302 -11.18 -3.90 12.33
CA LEU A 302 -10.79 -3.37 13.64
C LEU A 302 -9.56 -2.47 13.50
N LYS A 303 -8.55 -2.91 12.75
CA LYS A 303 -7.33 -2.12 12.51
C LYS A 303 -7.56 -0.93 11.58
N LYS A 304 -8.40 -1.08 10.54
CA LYS A 304 -8.80 0.05 9.70
C LYS A 304 -9.53 1.13 10.52
N MET A 305 -10.45 0.73 11.40
CA MET A 305 -11.19 1.66 12.26
C MET A 305 -10.26 2.34 13.27
N ASP A 306 -9.36 1.60 13.92
CA ASP A 306 -8.31 2.12 14.80
C ASP A 306 -7.44 3.18 14.09
N ASN A 307 -7.01 2.91 12.85
CA ASN A 307 -6.23 3.86 12.07
C ASN A 307 -7.01 5.13 11.68
N GLU A 308 -8.30 5.01 11.37
CA GLU A 308 -9.10 6.14 10.85
C GLU A 308 -9.73 6.99 11.95
N ILE A 309 -10.16 6.38 13.06
CA ILE A 309 -10.87 7.07 14.15
C ILE A 309 -10.32 6.73 15.54
N GLY A 310 -9.34 5.85 15.67
CA GLY A 310 -8.76 5.46 16.96
C GLY A 310 -8.16 6.64 17.72
N TRP A 311 -7.60 7.62 17.01
CA TRP A 311 -7.10 8.88 17.60
C TRP A 311 -8.16 9.71 18.34
N GLN A 312 -9.45 9.41 18.15
CA GLN A 312 -10.57 10.06 18.88
C GLN A 312 -10.83 9.43 20.25
N PHE A 313 -10.23 8.27 20.52
CA PHE A 313 -10.41 7.52 21.75
C PHE A 313 -9.05 7.47 22.50
N PRO A 314 -9.01 7.96 23.76
CA PRO A 314 -7.78 8.07 24.53
C PRO A 314 -7.18 6.72 24.96
#